data_AF-A0A4Q2X515-F1
#
_entry.id   AF-A0A4Q2X515-F1
#
_cell.length_a   1.000
_cell.length_b   1.000
_cell.length_c   1.000
_cell.angle_alpha   90.00
_cell.angle_beta   90.00
_cell.angle_gamma   90.00
#
_symmetry.space_group_name_H-M   'P 1'
#
loop_
_entity.id
_entity.type
_entity.pdbx_description
1 polymer ?
#
loop_
_entity_poly.entity_id
_entity_poly.type
_entity_poly.pdbx_seq_one_letter_code
_entity_poly.pdbx_strand_id
1 'polypeptide(L)'
;MDIPFTGDLTGSWTFVRTIGAEHTERQIYHFMADGSCRGEFHMPDGKRARPRYGYRCDGGVLTLVVPGSNNESHYPVTVEPDGAVKVHGPRGVDWCMMRLPEPLPHSLWFVDEAGELRKVAADEGGAGSM
;
A
#
# COMPACT_ATOMS: atom_id res chain seq x y z
N MET A 1 6.58 -15.54 -17.05
CA MET A 1 6.64 -14.20 -17.66
C MET A 1 5.67 -13.37 -16.85
N ASP A 2 6.16 -12.28 -16.24
CA ASP A 2 5.29 -11.41 -15.45
C ASP A 2 4.39 -10.60 -16.40
N ILE A 3 3.09 -10.55 -16.11
CA ILE A 3 2.11 -9.88 -16.95
C ILE A 3 1.97 -8.45 -16.44
N PRO A 4 2.18 -7.40 -17.26
CA PRO A 4 1.96 -6.03 -16.82
C PRO A 4 0.54 -5.81 -16.30
N PHE A 5 0.42 -5.14 -15.15
CA PHE A 5 -0.89 -4.76 -14.61
C PHE A 5 -1.49 -3.63 -15.45
N THR A 6 -2.69 -3.84 -15.97
CA THR A 6 -3.42 -2.86 -16.81
C THR A 6 -4.78 -2.48 -16.23
N GLY A 7 -5.05 -2.90 -14.98
CA GLY A 7 -6.31 -2.63 -14.30
C GLY A 7 -6.36 -1.27 -13.61
N ASP A 8 -7.49 -1.01 -12.96
CA ASP A 8 -7.67 0.13 -12.06
C ASP A 8 -7.25 -0.24 -10.63
N LEU A 9 -6.43 0.61 -10.00
CA LEU A 9 -6.00 0.44 -8.61
C LEU A 9 -7.01 0.97 -7.59
N THR A 10 -8.06 1.70 -7.97
CA THR A 10 -9.03 2.28 -7.02
C THR A 10 -9.51 1.23 -6.01
N GLY A 11 -9.62 1.57 -4.72
CA GLY A 11 -9.99 0.65 -3.65
C GLY A 11 -8.86 0.41 -2.64
N SER A 12 -9.04 -0.59 -1.78
CA SER A 12 -8.09 -0.92 -0.71
C SER A 12 -7.30 -2.18 -1.07
N TRP A 13 -5.99 -2.13 -0.84
CA TRP A 13 -5.04 -3.19 -1.17
C TRP A 13 -4.22 -3.52 0.06
N THR A 14 -4.24 -4.79 0.45
CA THR A 14 -3.49 -5.27 1.60
C THR A 14 -2.17 -5.87 1.15
N PHE A 15 -1.12 -5.60 1.92
CA PHE A 15 0.13 -6.33 1.83
C PHE A 15 -0.10 -7.83 1.97
N VAL A 16 0.60 -8.62 1.15
CA VAL A 16 0.64 -10.08 1.24
C VAL A 16 2.04 -10.57 1.59
N ARG A 17 3.03 -10.14 0.81
CA ARG A 17 4.42 -10.60 0.95
C ARG A 17 5.40 -9.66 0.25
N THR A 18 6.68 -9.86 0.55
CA THR A 18 7.78 -9.28 -0.22
C THR A 18 8.66 -10.35 -0.82
N ILE A 19 9.29 -9.99 -1.93
CA ILE A 19 10.26 -10.82 -2.64
C ILE A 19 11.58 -10.04 -2.66
N GLY A 20 12.67 -10.67 -2.22
CA GLY A 20 13.97 -10.01 -2.05
C GLY A 20 14.32 -9.79 -0.58
N ALA A 21 14.95 -8.66 -0.25
CA ALA A 21 15.28 -8.31 1.13
C ALA A 21 14.01 -8.22 2.00
N GLU A 22 14.15 -8.49 3.31
CA GLU A 22 13.02 -8.39 4.24
C GLU A 22 12.47 -6.97 4.27
N HIS A 23 11.27 -6.80 3.71
CA HIS A 23 10.45 -5.64 3.98
C HIS A 23 9.53 -6.01 5.14
N THR A 24 9.77 -5.38 6.28
CA THR A 24 9.03 -5.66 7.51
C THR A 24 7.79 -4.80 7.64
N GLU A 25 7.66 -3.74 6.84
CA GLU A 25 6.48 -2.87 6.87
C GLU A 25 5.27 -3.63 6.31
N ARG A 26 4.24 -3.75 7.14
CA ARG A 26 2.93 -4.30 6.76
C ARG A 26 2.00 -3.15 6.43
N GLN A 27 1.43 -3.17 5.22
CA GLN A 27 0.86 -1.97 4.61
C GLN A 27 -0.55 -2.23 4.10
N ILE A 28 -1.39 -1.20 4.20
CA ILE A 28 -2.62 -1.08 3.42
C ILE A 28 -2.50 0.17 2.56
N TYR A 29 -2.81 0.05 1.27
CA TYR A 29 -2.94 1.19 0.36
C TYR A 29 -4.41 1.42 0.01
N HIS A 30 -4.86 2.66 0.13
CA HIS A 30 -6.19 3.10 -0.27
C HIS A 30 -6.05 4.05 -1.45
N PHE A 31 -6.29 3.54 -2.66
CA PHE A 31 -6.28 4.33 -3.89
C PHE A 31 -7.68 4.87 -4.16
N MET A 32 -7.80 6.17 -4.38
CA MET A 32 -9.07 6.87 -4.58
C MET A 32 -9.24 7.28 -6.04
N ALA A 33 -10.47 7.30 -6.55
CA ALA A 33 -10.76 7.63 -7.95
C ALA A 33 -10.32 9.05 -8.37
N ASP A 34 -10.05 9.93 -7.41
CA ASP A 34 -9.52 11.28 -7.63
C ASP A 34 -8.00 11.33 -7.83
N GLY A 35 -7.33 10.18 -7.87
CA GLY A 35 -5.87 10.08 -8.02
C GLY A 35 -5.10 10.30 -6.72
N SER A 36 -5.77 10.34 -5.56
CA SER A 36 -5.08 10.35 -4.26
C SER A 36 -4.90 8.93 -3.72
N CYS A 37 -3.88 8.74 -2.88
CA CYS A 37 -3.56 7.47 -2.24
C CYS A 37 -3.21 7.70 -0.76
N ARG A 38 -3.68 6.82 0.12
CA ARG A 38 -3.30 6.80 1.54
C ARG A 38 -2.65 5.47 1.88
N GLY A 39 -1.49 5.53 2.51
CA GLY A 39 -0.83 4.35 3.08
C GLY A 39 -1.15 4.24 4.56
N GLU A 40 -1.31 3.02 5.07
CA GLU A 40 -1.38 2.70 6.49
C GLU A 40 -0.32 1.64 6.80
N PHE A 41 0.78 2.07 7.42
CA PHE A 41 1.96 1.23 7.60
C PHE A 41 2.12 0.89 9.07
N HIS A 42 2.25 -0.40 9.37
CA HIS A 42 2.72 -0.89 10.64
C HIS A 42 4.23 -1.08 10.58
N MET A 43 4.95 -0.25 11.34
CA MET A 43 6.40 -0.27 11.40
C MET A 43 6.88 -1.29 12.44
N PRO A 44 8.09 -1.84 12.30
CA PRO A 44 8.63 -2.83 13.23
C PRO A 44 8.81 -2.34 14.68
N ASP A 45 8.82 -1.02 14.90
CA ASP A 45 8.89 -0.42 16.23
C ASP A 45 7.49 -0.22 16.86
N GLY A 46 6.46 -0.83 16.28
CA GLY A 46 5.05 -0.72 16.69
C GLY A 46 4.38 0.59 16.29
N LYS A 47 5.10 1.54 15.66
CA LYS A 47 4.51 2.80 15.23
C LYS A 47 3.64 2.60 13.99
N ARG A 48 2.62 3.45 13.87
CA ARG A 48 1.79 3.54 12.68
C ARG A 48 2.15 4.79 11.88
N ALA A 49 2.51 4.62 10.61
CA ALA A 49 2.68 5.73 9.67
C ALA A 49 1.45 5.81 8.75
N ARG A 50 1.01 7.04 8.46
CA ARG A 50 -0.17 7.30 7.60
C ARG A 50 0.18 8.27 6.46
N PRO A 51 1.10 7.92 5.57
CA PRO A 51 1.50 8.80 4.49
C PRO A 51 0.37 9.02 3.49
N ARG A 52 0.45 10.14 2.77
CA ARG A 52 -0.44 10.48 1.67
C ARG A 52 0.40 10.66 0.42
N TYR A 53 -0.13 10.19 -0.70
CA TYR A 53 0.48 10.29 -2.02
C TYR A 53 -0.56 10.76 -3.04
N GLY A 54 -0.12 11.44 -4.09
CA GLY A 54 -0.81 11.34 -5.37
C GLY A 54 -0.42 10.02 -6.04
N TYR A 55 -1.27 9.46 -6.88
CA TYR A 55 -0.91 8.30 -7.68
C TYR A 55 -1.48 8.36 -9.10
N ARG A 56 -0.80 7.66 -10.01
CA ARG A 56 -1.30 7.29 -11.33
C ARG A 56 -0.82 5.88 -11.64
N CYS A 57 -1.64 5.11 -12.34
CA CYS A 57 -1.24 3.80 -12.85
C CYS A 57 -1.57 3.72 -14.32
N ASP A 58 -0.55 3.64 -15.16
CA ASP A 58 -0.68 3.59 -16.61
C ASP A 58 0.39 2.66 -17.20
N GLY A 59 0.00 1.86 -18.21
CA GLY A 59 0.94 1.03 -18.96
C GLY A 59 1.77 0.03 -18.12
N GLY A 60 1.25 -0.46 -16.98
CA GLY A 60 2.03 -1.32 -16.09
C GLY A 60 3.05 -0.58 -15.22
N VAL A 61 2.88 0.73 -15.02
CA VAL A 61 3.71 1.54 -14.12
C VAL A 61 2.82 2.26 -13.12
N LEU A 62 3.07 2.05 -11.83
CA LEU A 62 2.54 2.85 -10.73
C LEU A 62 3.50 4.00 -10.49
N THR A 63 3.00 5.22 -10.57
CA THR A 63 3.73 6.40 -10.10
C THR A 63 3.11 6.89 -8.79
N LEU A 64 3.95 7.06 -7.77
CA LEU A 64 3.59 7.71 -6.50
C LEU A 64 4.22 9.10 -6.44
N VAL A 65 3.44 10.10 -6.04
CA VAL A 65 3.85 11.51 -5.96
C VAL A 65 3.75 11.96 -4.51
N VAL A 66 4.84 12.49 -3.96
CA VAL A 66 4.83 13.00 -2.57
C VAL A 66 4.22 14.41 -2.55
N PRO A 67 3.10 14.65 -1.83
CA PRO A 67 2.41 15.92 -1.83
C PRO A 67 3.30 17.08 -1.38
N GLY A 68 3.20 18.22 -2.07
CA GLY A 68 4.01 19.40 -1.75
C GLY A 68 5.49 19.26 -2.16
N SER A 69 5.83 18.23 -2.92
CA SER A 69 7.16 18.04 -3.51
C SER A 69 7.05 17.75 -5.00
N ASN A 70 8.15 17.95 -5.73
CA ASN A 70 8.27 17.52 -7.14
C ASN A 70 8.80 16.08 -7.25
N ASN A 71 8.75 15.30 -6.17
CA ASN A 71 9.32 13.96 -6.15
C ASN A 71 8.27 12.94 -6.59
N GLU A 72 8.56 12.30 -7.72
CA GLU A 72 7.83 11.13 -8.24
C GLU A 72 8.67 9.88 -8.10
N SER A 73 8.03 8.76 -7.77
CA SER A 73 8.63 7.43 -7.81
C SER A 73 7.84 6.54 -8.75
N HIS A 74 8.53 5.89 -9.68
CA HIS A 74 7.93 5.05 -10.71
C HIS A 74 8.29 3.59 -10.46
N TYR A 75 7.27 2.77 -10.36
CA TYR A 75 7.39 1.35 -10.06
C TYR A 75 6.69 0.56 -11.16
N PRO A 76 7.41 -0.31 -11.89
CA PRO A 76 6.76 -1.31 -12.72
C PRO A 76 5.82 -2.16 -11.88
N VAL A 77 4.69 -2.56 -12.44
CA VAL A 77 3.65 -3.32 -11.74
C VAL A 77 3.21 -4.50 -12.60
N THR A 78 3.18 -5.68 -12.01
CA THR A 78 2.80 -6.92 -12.68
C THR A 78 1.73 -7.67 -11.90
N VAL A 79 1.02 -8.57 -12.57
CA VAL A 79 0.05 -9.49 -11.97
C VAL A 79 0.66 -10.87 -11.92
N GLU A 80 0.61 -11.46 -10.73
CA GLU A 80 1.05 -12.83 -10.49
C GLU A 80 -0.10 -13.84 -10.73
N PRO A 81 0.21 -15.13 -10.93
CA PRO A 81 -0.81 -16.15 -11.18
C PRO A 81 -1.85 -16.31 -10.07
N ASP A 82 -1.52 -15.92 -8.83
CA ASP A 82 -2.42 -15.92 -7.66
C ASP A 82 -3.33 -14.68 -7.61
N GLY A 83 -3.21 -13.77 -8.59
CA GLY A 83 -3.95 -12.52 -8.66
C GLY A 83 -3.31 -11.37 -7.88
N ALA A 84 -2.19 -11.60 -7.20
CA ALA A 84 -1.48 -10.53 -6.51
C ALA A 84 -0.89 -9.55 -7.51
N VAL A 85 -0.99 -8.27 -7.15
CA VAL A 85 -0.32 -7.19 -7.86
C VAL A 85 1.04 -6.99 -7.22
N LYS A 86 2.09 -7.30 -7.99
CA LYS A 86 3.49 -7.15 -7.60
C LYS A 86 4.00 -5.81 -8.08
N VAL A 87 4.45 -4.98 -7.14
CA VAL A 87 5.07 -3.69 -7.42
C VAL A 87 6.58 -3.86 -7.30
N HIS A 88 7.29 -3.49 -8.36
CA HIS A 88 8.73 -3.66 -8.47
C HIS A 88 9.46 -2.47 -7.85
N GLY A 89 9.95 -2.67 -6.64
CA GLY A 89 10.58 -1.62 -5.84
C GLY A 89 12.06 -1.40 -6.12
N PRO A 90 12.65 -0.39 -5.46
CA PRO A 90 14.06 -0.08 -5.64
C PRO A 90 14.93 -1.20 -5.08
N ARG A 91 16.10 -1.41 -5.69
CA ARG A 91 17.12 -2.38 -5.24
C ARG A 91 16.61 -3.84 -5.23
N GLY A 92 15.62 -4.17 -6.07
CA GLY A 92 15.12 -5.54 -6.23
C GLY A 92 14.26 -6.03 -5.05
N VAL A 93 13.67 -5.10 -4.30
CA VAL A 93 12.69 -5.42 -3.27
C VAL A 93 11.30 -5.22 -3.87
N ASP A 94 10.63 -6.32 -4.18
CA ASP A 94 9.27 -6.28 -4.69
C ASP A 94 8.28 -6.47 -3.53
N TRP A 95 7.15 -5.77 -3.57
CA TRP A 95 6.04 -6.01 -2.65
C TRP A 95 4.79 -6.39 -3.40
N CYS A 96 4.09 -7.40 -2.87
CA CYS A 96 2.89 -7.95 -3.45
C CYS A 96 1.68 -7.53 -2.61
N MET A 97 0.64 -7.07 -3.29
CA MET A 97 -0.60 -6.62 -2.67
C MET A 97 -1.81 -7.26 -3.34
N MET A 98 -2.85 -7.51 -2.55
CA MET A 98 -4.13 -8.04 -3.03
C MET A 98 -5.24 -7.03 -2.78
N ARG A 99 -6.12 -6.86 -3.78
CA ARG A 99 -7.29 -6.00 -3.64
C ARG A 99 -8.25 -6.64 -2.66
N LEU A 100 -8.72 -5.85 -1.70
CA LEU A 100 -9.81 -6.25 -0.84
C LEU A 100 -11.14 -6.22 -1.62
N PRO A 101 -12.06 -7.17 -1.39
CA PRO A 101 -13.36 -7.19 -2.07
C PRO A 101 -14.17 -5.91 -1.85
N GLU A 102 -14.04 -5.32 -0.67
CA GLU A 102 -14.67 -4.06 -0.29
C GLU A 102 -13.60 -3.09 0.23
N PRO A 103 -13.61 -1.81 -0.20
CA PRO A 103 -12.70 -0.80 0.34
C PRO A 103 -12.91 -0.63 1.85
N LEU A 104 -11.80 -0.62 2.60
CA LEU A 104 -11.84 -0.38 4.03
C LEU A 104 -11.85 1.12 4.33
N PRO A 105 -12.53 1.56 5.41
CA PRO A 105 -12.41 2.93 5.88
C PRO A 105 -10.98 3.20 6.34
N HIS A 106 -10.40 4.29 5.83
CA HIS A 106 -9.06 4.73 6.18
C HIS A 106 -8.92 5.02 7.69
N SER A 107 -7.79 4.62 8.28
CA SER A 107 -7.37 4.76 9.67
C SER A 107 -8.12 3.87 10.67
N LEU A 108 -8.96 2.94 10.21
CA LEU A 108 -9.65 1.98 11.08
C LEU A 108 -9.05 0.57 11.04
N TRP A 109 -8.15 0.29 10.09
CA TRP A 109 -7.62 -1.05 9.87
C TRP A 109 -6.11 -1.02 9.67
N PHE A 110 -5.42 -2.05 10.14
CA PHE A 110 -3.99 -2.22 9.91
C PHE A 110 -3.68 -3.71 9.71
N VAL A 111 -2.50 -4.01 9.20
CA VAL A 111 -1.97 -5.37 9.15
C VAL A 111 -0.97 -5.51 10.29
N ASP A 112 -1.20 -6.47 11.20
CA ASP A 112 -0.33 -6.71 12.35
C ASP A 112 0.98 -7.42 11.97
N GLU A 113 1.85 -7.65 12.95
CA GLU A 113 3.14 -8.34 12.74
C GLU A 113 2.99 -9.75 12.17
N ALA A 114 1.88 -10.43 12.49
CA ALA A 114 1.55 -11.76 11.96
C ALA A 114 1.04 -11.71 10.51
N GLY A 115 0.81 -10.51 9.95
CA GLY A 115 0.25 -10.33 8.62
C GLY A 115 -1.28 -10.39 8.60
N GLU A 116 -1.94 -10.35 9.76
CA GLU A 116 -3.40 -10.40 9.86
C GLU A 116 -4.01 -9.00 9.81
N LEU A 117 -5.12 -8.87 9.08
CA LEU A 117 -5.88 -7.63 9.05
C LEU A 117 -6.64 -7.43 10.38
N ARG A 118 -6.35 -6.34 11.08
CA ARG A 118 -6.92 -5.98 12.39
C ARG A 118 -7.62 -4.63 12.34
N LYS A 119 -8.69 -4.49 13.14
CA LYS A 119 -9.37 -3.21 13.36
C LYS A 119 -8.72 -2.47 14.52
N VAL A 120 -8.53 -1.16 14.39
CA VAL A 120 -8.07 -0.29 15.47
C VAL A 120 -9.13 -0.28 16.59
N ALA A 121 -8.71 -0.55 17.83
CA ALA A 121 -9.58 -0.46 18.98
C ALA A 121 -10.00 1.00 19.22
N ALA A 122 -11.24 1.23 19.67
CA ALA A 122 -11.80 2.58 19.84
C ALA A 122 -10.96 3.48 20.77
N ASP A 123 -10.22 2.90 21.71
CA ASP A 123 -9.42 3.63 22.70
C ASP A 123 -8.01 4.04 22.22
N GLU A 124 -7.57 3.61 21.03
CA GLU A 124 -6.30 4.05 20.43
C GLU A 124 -6.46 5.33 19.58
N GLY A 125 -7.68 5.85 19.45
CA GLY A 125 -8.01 7.04 18.63
C GLY A 125 -7.78 8.39 19.33
N GLY A 126 -7.33 8.40 20.59
CA GLY A 126 -7.32 9.61 21.42
C GLY A 126 -5.98 9.87 22.12
N ALA A 127 -5.02 10.46 21.41
CA ALA A 127 -4.01 11.34 22.01
C ALA A 127 -3.29 12.11 20.90
N GLY A 128 -3.73 13.33 20.63
CA GLY A 128 -3.12 14.20 19.62
C GLY A 128 -3.78 15.58 19.55
N SER A 129 -4.07 16.18 20.69
CA SER A 129 -4.33 17.61 20.82
C SER A 129 -3.83 18.07 22.19
N MET A 130 -2.59 18.52 22.21
CA MET A 130 -2.10 19.59 23.07
C MET A 130 -1.15 20.44 22.25
#